data_AF-B1A620-F1
#
_entry.id   AF-B1A620-F1
#
_cell.length_a   1.000
_cell.length_b   1.000
_cell.length_c   1.000
_cell.angle_alpha   90.00
_cell.angle_beta   90.00
_cell.angle_gamma   90.00
#
_symmetry.space_group_name_H-M   'P 1'
#
loop_
_entity.id
_entity.type
_entity.pdbx_description
1 polymer ?
#
loop_
_entity_poly.entity_id
_entity_poly.type
_entity_poly.pdbx_seq_one_letter_code
_entity_poly.pdbx_strand_id
1 'polypeptide(L)' 'FTQQYQPAVCNSNPTPCKDPPDKLFTVHGLWPSNSTGRDPKYCNPSNVTSHMLKNIQAQLEIIWPNV' A
#
# COMPACT_ATOMS: atom_id res chain seq x y z
N PHE A 1 -0.08 8.14 6.80
CA PHE A 1 -0.45 6.71 6.71
C PHE A 1 -1.84 6.64 6.12
N THR A 2 -2.00 6.02 4.96
CA THR A 2 -3.32 5.91 4.31
C THR A 2 -3.66 4.44 4.13
N GLN A 3 -4.92 4.13 4.43
CA GLN A 3 -5.50 2.82 4.25
C GLN A 3 -6.56 2.89 3.15
N GLN A 4 -6.79 1.79 2.46
CA GLN A 4 -7.87 1.63 1.49
C GLN A 4 -8.81 0.52 1.92
N TYR A 5 -10.11 0.73 1.72
CA TYR A 5 -11.13 -0.28 1.97
C TYR A 5 -11.31 -1.14 0.73
N GLN A 6 -10.93 -2.41 0.77
CA GLN A 6 -10.86 -3.24 -0.44
C GLN A 6 -12.17 -3.28 -1.24
N PRO A 7 -13.37 -3.45 -0.63
CA PRO A 7 -14.60 -3.49 -1.42
C PRO A 7 -14.87 -2.21 -2.21
N ALA A 8 -14.49 -1.03 -1.69
CA ALA A 8 -14.67 0.23 -2.39
C ALA A 8 -13.70 0.38 -3.57
N VAL A 9 -12.44 -0.02 -3.39
CA VAL A 9 -11.42 0.02 -4.46
C VAL A 9 -11.78 -0.97 -5.56
N CYS A 10 -12.08 -2.23 -5.20
CA CYS A 10 -12.42 -3.28 -6.15
C CYS A 10 -13.71 -3.03 -6.93
N ASN A 11 -14.68 -2.32 -6.33
CA ASN A 11 -15.87 -1.90 -7.06
C ASN A 11 -15.58 -0.77 -8.07
N SER A 12 -14.54 0.03 -7.84
CA SER A 12 -14.17 1.16 -8.71
C SER A 12 -13.17 0.77 -9.80
N ASN A 13 -12.25 -0.15 -9.48
CA ASN A 13 -11.27 -0.72 -10.39
C ASN A 13 -11.11 -2.22 -10.10
N PRO A 14 -11.68 -3.12 -10.93
CA PRO A 14 -11.79 -4.54 -10.61
C PRO A 14 -10.48 -5.33 -10.62
N THR A 15 -9.40 -4.74 -11.14
CA THR A 15 -8.11 -5.43 -11.27
C THR A 15 -6.98 -4.60 -10.70
N PRO A 16 -6.12 -5.16 -9.83
CA PRO A 16 -6.13 -6.55 -9.35
C PRO A 16 -6.92 -6.70 -8.05
N CYS A 17 -8.04 -7.44 -8.08
CA CYS A 17 -8.82 -7.74 -6.87
C CYS A 17 -9.06 -9.23 -6.70
N LYS A 18 -9.11 -9.65 -5.43
CA LYS A 18 -9.69 -10.93 -5.02
C LYS A 18 -11.21 -10.85 -5.17
N ASP A 19 -11.84 -11.95 -5.60
CA ASP A 19 -13.29 -12.06 -5.72
C ASP A 19 -13.82 -13.22 -4.83
N PRO A 20 -14.58 -12.93 -3.75
CA PRO A 20 -14.96 -11.61 -3.27
C PRO A 20 -13.80 -10.87 -2.55
N PRO A 21 -13.78 -9.54 -2.57
CA PRO A 21 -12.78 -8.76 -1.83
C PRO A 21 -12.99 -8.91 -0.32
N ASP A 22 -11.89 -8.89 0.44
CA ASP A 22 -11.97 -8.99 1.90
C ASP A 22 -12.54 -7.69 2.47
N LYS A 23 -13.44 -7.80 3.45
CA LYS A 23 -14.14 -6.63 4.04
C LYS A 23 -13.30 -5.94 5.11
N LEU A 24 -12.11 -5.50 4.74
CA LEU A 24 -11.12 -4.93 5.65
C LEU A 24 -10.36 -3.77 5.01
N PHE A 25 -9.72 -2.97 5.85
CA PHE A 25 -8.78 -1.95 5.42
C PHE A 25 -7.39 -2.55 5.26
N THR A 26 -6.73 -2.23 4.15
CA THR A 26 -5.33 -2.54 3.91
C THR A 26 -4.53 -1.26 3.73
N VAL A 27 -3.21 -1.36 3.86
CA VAL A 27 -2.31 -0.24 3.57
C VAL A 27 -2.39 0.07 2.09
N HIS A 28 -2.71 1.32 1.76
CA HIS A 28 -2.48 1.85 0.42
C HIS A 28 -1.02 2.33 0.34
N GLY A 29 -0.59 3.08 1.36
CA GLY A 29 0.79 3.52 1.41
C GLY A 29 1.19 4.40 2.59
N LEU A 30 2.48 4.71 2.57
CA LEU A 30 3.15 5.64 3.46
C LEU A 30 3.73 6.77 2.61
N TRP A 31 3.08 7.93 2.62
CA TRP A 31 3.58 9.13 1.97
C TRP A 31 4.16 10.06 3.03
N PRO A 32 5.43 10.48 2.88
CA PRO A 32 5.97 11.57 3.67
C PRO A 32 5.11 12.82 3.51
N SER A 33 4.92 13.55 4.59
CA SER A 33 4.23 14.84 4.56
C SER A 33 5.12 15.92 5.16
N ASN A 34 4.92 17.16 4.73
CA ASN A 34 5.58 18.32 5.29
C ASN A 34 4.52 19.29 5.82
N SER A 35 4.51 19.50 7.13
CA SER A 35 3.49 20.34 7.79
C SER A 35 3.61 21.84 7.48
N THR A 36 4.77 22.28 6.98
CA THR A 36 5.05 23.70 6.72
C THR A 36 5.22 24.03 5.25
N GLY A 37 5.26 23.02 4.38
CA GLY A 37 5.59 23.17 2.97
C GLY A 37 4.89 22.14 2.11
N ARG A 38 5.42 21.90 0.91
CA ARG A 38 4.89 20.84 0.03
C ARG A 38 5.35 19.48 0.50
N ASP A 39 4.47 18.50 0.38
CA ASP A 39 4.80 17.11 0.67
C ASP A 39 5.93 16.62 -0.24
N PRO A 40 6.96 15.95 0.32
CA PRO A 40 8.04 15.39 -0.46
C PRO A 40 7.51 14.34 -1.45
N LYS A 41 8.00 14.40 -2.68
CA LYS A 41 7.70 13.44 -3.74
C LYS A 41 8.92 13.25 -4.62
N TYR A 42 9.10 12.04 -5.14
CA TYR A 42 10.21 11.68 -6.04
C TYR A 42 11.61 11.99 -5.46
N CYS A 43 11.82 11.71 -4.17
CA CYS A 43 13.14 11.79 -3.55
C CYS A 43 14.12 10.81 -4.20
N ASN A 44 15.43 11.03 -4.02
CA ASN A 44 16.45 10.12 -4.52
C ASN A 44 16.16 8.67 -4.07
N PRO A 45 16.05 7.72 -5.00
CA PRO A 45 15.67 6.36 -4.66
C PRO A 45 16.80 5.66 -3.90
N SER A 46 16.45 4.96 -2.84
CA SER A 46 17.31 3.96 -2.22
C SER A 46 17.09 2.59 -2.88
N ASN A 47 18.15 1.78 -2.99
CA ASN A 47 18.05 0.42 -3.51
C ASN A 47 17.36 -0.50 -2.48
N VAL A 48 16.02 -0.59 -2.53
CA VAL A 48 15.25 -1.57 -1.78
C VAL A 48 15.20 -2.87 -2.59
N THR A 49 15.64 -3.97 -1.98
CA THR A 49 15.58 -5.30 -2.60
C THR A 49 14.59 -6.19 -1.87
N SER A 50 14.00 -7.18 -2.56
CA SER A 50 13.09 -8.16 -1.96
C SER A 50 13.72 -8.90 -0.77
N HIS A 51 15.04 -9.14 -0.80
CA HIS A 51 15.79 -9.73 0.30
C HIS A 51 15.66 -8.93 1.61
N MET A 52 15.61 -7.59 1.52
CA MET A 52 15.48 -6.73 2.71
C MET A 52 14.10 -6.82 3.35
N LEU A 53 13.08 -7.24 2.59
CA LEU A 53 11.70 -7.37 3.05
C LEU A 53 11.35 -8.79 3.53
N LYS A 54 12.29 -9.74 3.44
CA LYS A 54 12.04 -11.17 3.70
C LYS A 54 11.40 -11.42 5.07
N ASN A 55 11.82 -10.68 6.10
CA ASN A 55 11.32 -10.87 7.47
C ASN A 55 9.89 -10.34 7.67
N ILE A 56 9.40 -9.47 6.78
CA ILE A 56 8.06 -8.88 6.85
C ILE A 56 7.16 -9.30 5.68
N GLN A 57 7.64 -10.17 4.79
CA GLN A 57 6.92 -10.55 3.57
C GLN A 57 5.52 -11.10 3.87
N ALA A 58 5.41 -12.05 4.80
CA ALA A 58 4.11 -12.62 5.18
C ALA A 58 3.14 -11.58 5.75
N GLN A 59 3.66 -10.56 6.44
CA GLN A 59 2.83 -9.45 6.93
C GLN A 59 2.36 -8.56 5.76
N LEU A 60 3.25 -8.23 4.83
CA LEU A 60 2.93 -7.41 3.65
C LEU A 60 1.85 -8.07 2.79
N GLU A 61 1.91 -9.39 2.59
CA GLU A 61 0.89 -10.14 1.83
C GLU A 61 -0.51 -10.04 2.46
N ILE A 62 -0.60 -9.84 3.78
CA ILE A 62 -1.87 -9.72 4.51
C ILE A 62 -2.32 -8.25 4.62
N ILE A 63 -1.42 -7.36 5.04
CA ILE A 63 -1.79 -5.97 5.41
C ILE A 63 -1.60 -4.97 4.27
N TRP A 64 -0.78 -5.29 3.26
CA TRP A 64 -0.48 -4.42 2.12
C TRP A 64 -0.57 -5.18 0.77
N PRO A 65 -1.67 -5.90 0.50
CA PRO A 65 -1.88 -6.51 -0.81
C PRO A 65 -2.10 -5.45 -1.88
N ASN A 66 -1.86 -5.83 -3.13
CA ASN A 66 -2.30 -5.05 -4.28
C ASN A 66 -3.80 -5.31 -4.49
N VAL A 67 -4.59 -4.25 -4.38
CA VAL A 67 -6.06 -4.22 -4.35
C VAL A 67 -6.59 -3.01 -5.06
#